data_AF-A0A7R8ZUY6-F1
#
_entry.id   AF-A0A7R8ZUY6-F1
#
_cell.length_a   1.000
_cell.length_b   1.000
_cell.length_c   1.000
_cell.angle_alpha   90.00
_cell.angle_beta   90.00
_cell.angle_gamma   90.00
#
_symmetry.space_group_name_H-M   'P 1'
#
loop_
_entity.id
_entity.type
_entity.pdbx_description
1 polymer ?
#
loop_
_entity_poly.entity_id
_entity_poly.type
_entity_poly.pdbx_seq_one_letter_code
_entity_poly.pdbx_strand_id
1 'polypeptide(L)'
;MAADLAKGSSRGDQKTLLGMDVGQEAAFVAFWRELPEKPSTTVRLFDRGDFFTTHGEDAIFSAKEVFRSTSVIKYIGEGERTLFH
;
A
#
# COMPACT_ATOMS: atom_id res chain seq x y z
N MET A 1 -12.34 23.77 26.09
CA MET A 1 -13.76 23.57 25.75
C MET A 1 -13.82 23.64 24.23
N ALA A 2 -13.69 22.48 23.58
CA ALA A 2 -14.79 21.63 23.12
C ALA A 2 -15.51 22.31 21.92
N ALA A 3 -15.76 21.68 20.79
CA ALA A 3 -15.49 20.34 20.28
C ALA A 3 -15.77 20.41 18.75
N ASP A 4 -15.84 19.23 18.15
CA ASP A 4 -16.49 18.93 16.86
C ASP A 4 -15.59 18.82 15.63
N LEU A 5 -14.98 17.65 15.40
CA LEU A 5 -15.61 16.40 14.91
C LEU A 5 -15.93 16.49 13.42
N ALA A 6 -14.88 16.42 12.59
CA ALA A 6 -15.02 15.96 11.22
C ALA A 6 -15.26 14.43 11.21
N LYS A 7 -16.44 14.00 11.70
CA LYS A 7 -17.03 12.70 11.37
C LYS A 7 -18.06 12.93 10.29
N GLY A 8 -17.78 12.44 9.09
CA GLY A 8 -18.79 12.46 8.03
C GLY A 8 -18.22 12.15 6.65
N SER A 9 -17.87 10.89 6.40
CA SER A 9 -18.26 10.29 5.13
C SER A 9 -18.49 8.80 5.34
N SER A 10 -19.62 8.32 4.85
CA SER A 10 -20.11 6.95 4.97
C SER A 10 -19.04 5.93 4.54
N ARG A 11 -18.70 4.99 5.43
CA ARG A 11 -17.77 3.86 5.20
C ARG A 11 -18.46 2.75 4.40
N GLY A 12 -18.96 3.09 3.21
CA GLY A 12 -19.51 2.13 2.25
C GLY A 12 -18.94 2.46 0.89
N ASP A 13 -18.19 1.52 0.33
CA ASP A 13 -17.80 1.46 -1.08
C ASP A 13 -16.78 2.50 -1.59
N GLN A 14 -15.76 2.84 -0.79
CA GLN A 14 -14.53 3.41 -1.37
C GLN A 14 -13.62 2.28 -1.87
N LYS A 15 -13.78 1.93 -3.15
CA LYS A 15 -12.78 1.15 -3.88
C LYS A 15 -11.47 1.96 -3.87
N THR A 16 -10.46 1.52 -3.12
CA THR A 16 -9.19 2.25 -3.01
C THR A 16 -8.41 2.17 -4.33
N LEU A 17 -7.28 2.88 -4.42
CA LEU A 17 -6.45 2.95 -5.64
C LEU A 17 -6.08 1.57 -6.22
N LEU A 18 -6.01 0.54 -5.37
CA LEU A 18 -5.70 -0.84 -5.75
C LEU A 18 -6.93 -1.72 -5.96
N GLY A 19 -8.13 -1.14 -5.88
CA GLY A 19 -9.37 -1.89 -5.99
C GLY A 19 -9.74 -2.71 -4.77
N MET A 20 -9.01 -2.55 -3.66
CA MET A 20 -9.20 -3.30 -2.43
C MET A 20 -10.16 -2.57 -1.48
N ASP A 21 -10.97 -3.33 -0.75
CA ASP A 21 -11.62 -2.81 0.45
C ASP A 21 -10.65 -2.79 1.65
N VAL A 22 -11.07 -2.18 2.76
CA VAL A 22 -10.24 -2.04 3.97
C VAL A 22 -9.83 -3.40 4.55
N GLY A 23 -10.70 -4.41 4.47
CA GLY A 23 -10.40 -5.75 4.94
C GLY A 23 -9.35 -6.44 4.08
N GLN A 24 -9.45 -6.27 2.76
CA GLN A 24 -8.48 -6.79 1.79
C GLN A 24 -7.12 -6.11 1.92
N GLU A 25 -7.07 -4.79 2.15
CA GLU A 25 -5.82 -4.08 2.44
C GLU A 25 -5.15 -4.60 3.70
N ALA A 26 -5.90 -4.73 4.80
CA ALA A 26 -5.36 -5.24 6.05
C ALA A 26 -4.83 -6.68 5.90
N ALA A 27 -5.55 -7.54 5.18
CA ALA A 27 -5.11 -8.91 4.90
C ALA A 27 -3.84 -8.95 4.04
N PHE A 28 -3.76 -8.10 3.01
CA PHE A 28 -2.56 -8.03 2.17
C PHE A 28 -1.34 -7.51 2.93
N VAL A 29 -1.50 -6.50 3.79
CA VAL A 29 -0.41 -6.00 4.64
C VAL A 29 0.10 -7.08 5.58
N ALA A 30 -0.80 -7.85 6.21
CA ALA A 30 -0.42 -8.97 7.07
C ALA A 30 0.37 -10.03 6.29
N PHE A 31 -0.17 -10.47 5.14
CA PHE A 31 0.51 -11.40 4.24
C PHE A 31 1.90 -10.92 3.81
N TRP A 32 2.03 -9.65 3.39
CA TRP A 32 3.31 -9.11 2.93
C TRP A 32 4.37 -9.13 4.04
N ARG A 33 3.97 -8.82 5.29
CA ARG A 33 4.86 -8.84 6.47
C ARG A 33 5.31 -10.24 6.88
N GLU A 34 4.55 -11.27 6.50
CA GLU A 34 4.88 -12.68 6.76
C GLU A 34 5.78 -13.29 5.69
N LEU A 35 6.01 -12.60 4.56
CA LEU A 35 6.92 -13.09 3.54
C LEU A 35 8.34 -13.23 4.10
N PRO A 36 9.07 -14.31 3.75
CA PRO A 36 10.46 -14.46 4.15
C PRO A 36 11.30 -13.26 3.69
N GLU A 37 12.41 -13.00 4.39
CA GLU A 37 13.40 -12.05 3.93
C GLU A 37 13.89 -12.43 2.52
N LYS A 38 14.23 -11.42 1.72
CA LYS A 38 14.83 -11.60 0.40
C LYS A 38 16.17 -10.87 0.32
N PRO A 39 17.12 -11.35 -0.50
CA PRO A 39 18.28 -10.55 -0.86
C PRO A 39 17.86 -9.21 -1.46
N SER A 40 18.63 -8.15 -1.20
CA SER A 40 18.40 -6.81 -1.76
C SER A 40 18.48 -6.76 -3.30
N THR A 41 19.09 -7.77 -3.92
CA THR A 41 19.18 -7.94 -5.38
C THR A 41 17.92 -8.56 -6.01
N THR A 42 16.92 -8.91 -5.20
CA THR A 42 15.65 -9.49 -5.66
C THR A 42 14.53 -8.48 -5.52
N VAL A 43 13.71 -8.29 -6.56
CA VAL A 43 12.51 -7.44 -6.53
C VAL A 43 11.26 -8.34 -6.57
N ARG A 44 10.28 -8.08 -5.70
CA ARG A 44 8.99 -8.77 -5.68
C ARG A 44 7.92 -7.90 -6.32
N LEU A 45 7.31 -8.44 -7.37
CA LEU A 45 6.14 -7.86 -8.04
C LEU A 45 4.90 -8.67 -7.68
N PHE A 46 3.80 -7.98 -7.40
CA PHE A 46 2.52 -8.59 -7.11
C PHE A 46 1.55 -8.27 -8.25
N ASP A 47 1.12 -9.32 -8.94
CA ASP A 47 0.16 -9.26 -10.04
C ASP A 47 -1.25 -8.88 -9.52
N ARG A 48 -1.87 -7.89 -10.17
CA ARG A 48 -3.24 -7.40 -9.88
C ARG A 48 -4.17 -7.60 -11.08
N GLY A 49 -3.77 -8.38 -12.09
CA GLY A 49 -4.49 -8.61 -13.34
C GLY A 49 -4.06 -7.63 -14.43
N ASP A 50 -4.46 -6.36 -14.28
CA ASP A 50 -4.18 -5.34 -15.32
C ASP A 50 -2.85 -4.61 -15.11
N PHE A 51 -2.28 -4.69 -13.91
CA PHE A 51 -1.03 -4.03 -13.55
C PHE A 51 -0.29 -4.78 -12.44
N PHE A 52 0.96 -4.40 -12.22
CA PHE A 52 1.80 -4.92 -11.14
C PHE A 52 1.99 -3.87 -10.05
N THR A 53 2.19 -4.35 -8.82
CA THR A 53 2.53 -3.51 -7.67
C THR A 53 3.83 -3.98 -7.03
N THR A 54 4.67 -3.03 -6.63
CA THR A 54 5.81 -3.23 -5.71
C THR A 54 5.43 -2.72 -4.33
N HIS A 55 6.07 -3.21 -3.28
CA HIS A 55 5.76 -2.82 -1.90
C HIS A 55 7.04 -2.77 -1.06
N GLY A 56 7.06 -1.95 -0.02
CA GLY A 56 8.25 -1.77 0.82
C GLY A 56 9.43 -1.27 0.00
N GLU A 57 10.67 -1.69 0.32
CA GLU A 57 11.88 -1.21 -0.37
C GLU A 57 11.82 -1.28 -1.90
N ASP A 58 11.12 -2.29 -2.44
CA ASP A 58 10.93 -2.46 -3.87
C ASP A 58 10.10 -1.32 -4.50
N ALA A 59 9.16 -0.74 -3.75
CA ALA A 59 8.40 0.44 -4.17
C ALA A 59 9.27 1.70 -4.23
N ILE A 60 10.22 1.85 -3.31
CA ILE A 60 11.19 2.96 -3.38
C ILE A 60 12.11 2.78 -4.59
N PHE A 61 12.60 1.55 -4.80
CA PHE A 61 13.45 1.22 -5.95
C PHE A 61 12.73 1.48 -7.27
N SER A 62 11.50 0.95 -7.45
CA SER A 62 10.73 1.14 -8.68
C SER A 62 10.37 2.61 -8.92
N ALA A 63 9.98 3.35 -7.88
CA ALA A 63 9.69 4.78 -7.98
C ALA A 63 10.90 5.59 -8.48
N LYS A 64 12.09 5.30 -7.98
CA LYS A 64 13.33 5.97 -8.39
C LYS A 64 13.81 5.53 -9.77
N GLU A 65 13.73 4.24 -10.10
CA GLU A 65 14.32 3.72 -11.33
C GLU A 65 13.40 3.82 -12.55
N VAL A 66 12.09 3.67 -12.36
CA VAL A 66 11.12 3.70 -13.46
C VAL A 66 10.53 5.09 -13.62
N PHE A 67 10.07 5.69 -12.52
CA PHE A 67 9.33 6.97 -12.55
C PHE A 67 10.20 8.19 -12.26
N ARG A 68 11.47 7.99 -11.90
CA ARG A 68 12.44 9.05 -11.55
C ARG A 68 11.92 10.01 -10.48
N SER A 69 10.99 9.55 -9.63
CA SER A 69 10.38 10.35 -8.57
C SER A 69 9.80 9.45 -7.49
N THR A 70 9.96 9.82 -6.23
CA THR A 70 9.28 9.16 -5.09
C THR A 70 7.85 9.66 -4.88
N SER A 71 7.39 10.68 -5.63
CA SER A 71 6.04 11.24 -5.49
C SER A 71 4.91 10.28 -5.90
N VAL A 72 5.25 9.22 -6.62
CA VAL A 72 4.30 8.19 -7.06
C VAL A 72 3.94 7.19 -5.96
N ILE A 73 4.74 7.11 -4.89
CA ILE A 73 4.56 6.15 -3.80
C ILE A 73 3.25 6.42 -3.07
N LYS A 74 2.45 5.36 -2.87
CA LYS A 74 1.18 5.39 -2.13
C LYS A 74 1.28 4.51 -0.89
N TYR A 75 0.25 4.58 -0.05
CA TYR A 75 0.20 3.88 1.23
C TYR A 75 -1.12 3.12 1.36
N ILE A 76 -1.05 1.91 1.90
CA ILE A 76 -2.20 1.08 2.27
C ILE A 76 -2.08 0.65 3.73
N GLY A 77 -3.22 0.32 4.35
CA GLY A 77 -3.29 -0.02 5.76
C GLY A 77 -3.35 1.22 6.67
N GLU A 78 -3.39 0.98 7.97
CA GLU A 78 -3.62 2.02 8.98
C GLU A 78 -2.61 1.94 10.14
N GLY A 79 -2.19 3.10 10.65
CA GLY A 79 -1.32 3.22 11.82
C GLY A 79 0.04 2.53 11.62
N GLU A 80 0.47 1.75 12.61
CA GLU A 80 1.72 1.00 12.56
C GLU A 80 1.74 -0.11 11.49
N ARG A 81 0.57 -0.45 10.95
CA ARG A 81 0.40 -1.41 9.85
C ARG A 81 0.26 -0.71 8.50
N THR A 82 0.86 0.47 8.36
CA THR A 82 0.98 1.10 7.04
C THR A 82 2.05 0.38 6.22
N LEU A 83 1.79 0.17 4.93
CA LEU A 83 2.73 -0.35 3.93
C LEU A 83 2.73 0.59 2.73
N PHE A 84 3.92 0.91 2.20
CA PHE A 84 4.06 1.76 1.02
C PHE A 84 4.23 0.91 -0.24
N HIS A 85 3.70 1.43 -1.36
CA HIS A 85 3.63 0.75 -2.66
C HIS A 85 3.94 1.68 -3.84
#